data_AF-A0A9W6T1H6-F1
#
_entry.id   AF-A0A9W6T1H6-F1
#
_cell.length_a   1.000
_cell.length_b   1.000
_cell.length_c   1.000
_cell.angle_alpha   90.00
_cell.angle_beta   90.00
_cell.angle_gamma   90.00
#
_symmetry.space_group_name_H-M   'P 1'
#
loop_
_entity.id
_entity.type
_entity.pdbx_description
1 polymer ?
#
loop_
_entity_poly.entity_id
_entity_poly.type
_entity_poly.pdbx_seq_one_letter_code
_entity_poly.pdbx_strand_id
1 'polypeptide(L)'
;MSSHAKQKYSKATNLNSETIDKLSEILIKLENEIDKSNIDPNISDVEAFLKHGYSVRSLIQSYNYYATVSDYSGLSDTTSKIARLIKICDKFHDLHKDANPLIAELISSSNIKVIYRCLNATRSLVTNPALRLMKEIVCYRNGSFVDPFLEQFDLTLKILPQLISPSKAELNNPSKSQSKNSIRYNFINFWISLNSNASPLTRKDLLINNKKIINNWFKNIASHDSLPTISSVIQFFDKYVLEEITYKKMTKCKIFGDLLLKKFVELYTVTDIREELQKFLLKVSTDYSKGLVFNVDNLWINSNRSDIDVEAENSNSGVLISVGDRSFKINNKLIYILLTTLKPWSDDLQLDLVSSIMKEVPELLSCYNYYAHHSTGPHDPKLSSYWIGQSLLLTRITQLPIPETFTRLSFSSEKFNFRFSID
;
A
#
# COMPACT_ATOMS: atom_id res chain seq x y z
N MET A 1 15.36 -36.22 47.18
CA MET A 1 14.44 -36.41 46.02
C MET A 1 14.48 -35.21 45.04
N SER A 2 15.66 -34.74 44.60
CA SER A 2 15.79 -33.48 43.82
C SER A 2 16.57 -33.60 42.49
N SER A 3 17.25 -34.74 42.22
CA SER A 3 18.02 -34.90 40.96
C SER A 3 17.19 -35.47 39.79
N HIS A 4 16.19 -36.31 40.08
CA HIS A 4 15.41 -36.99 39.03
C HIS A 4 14.39 -36.08 38.33
N ALA A 5 13.94 -34.99 38.98
CA ALA A 5 13.03 -34.03 38.36
C ALA A 5 13.75 -33.15 37.32
N LYS A 6 14.99 -32.69 37.59
CA LYS A 6 15.78 -31.87 36.65
C LYS A 6 16.20 -32.64 35.39
N GLN A 7 16.48 -33.94 35.49
CA GLN A 7 16.86 -34.78 34.34
C GLN A 7 15.72 -35.06 33.36
N LYS A 8 14.45 -35.04 33.81
CA LYS A 8 13.29 -35.22 32.92
C LYS A 8 13.03 -33.98 32.04
N TYR A 9 13.30 -32.78 32.57
CA TYR A 9 13.15 -31.53 31.82
C TYR A 9 14.29 -31.29 30.83
N SER A 10 15.52 -31.79 31.09
CA SER A 10 16.63 -31.66 30.13
C SER A 10 16.62 -32.66 28.97
N LYS A 11 15.85 -33.76 29.07
CA LYS A 11 15.71 -34.73 27.97
C LYS A 11 14.72 -34.27 26.89
N ALA A 12 13.69 -33.52 27.25
CA ALA A 12 12.73 -32.97 26.28
C ALA A 12 13.34 -31.87 25.39
N THR A 13 14.35 -31.14 25.90
CA THR A 13 15.10 -30.13 25.13
C THR A 13 15.98 -30.73 24.04
N ASN A 14 16.48 -31.96 24.20
CA ASN A 14 17.43 -32.55 23.24
C ASN A 14 16.76 -33.15 21.99
N LEU A 15 15.61 -33.81 22.13
CA LEU A 15 14.90 -34.44 21.00
C LEU A 15 14.34 -33.41 20.00
N ASN A 16 13.89 -32.26 20.51
CA ASN A 16 13.27 -31.21 19.71
C ASN A 16 14.29 -30.33 18.96
N SER A 17 15.48 -30.13 19.54
CA SER A 17 16.59 -29.46 18.85
C SER A 17 17.03 -30.26 17.62
N GLU A 18 17.14 -31.58 17.75
CA GLU A 18 17.63 -32.45 16.68
C GLU A 18 16.79 -32.36 15.40
N THR A 19 15.46 -32.28 15.51
CA THR A 19 14.57 -32.09 14.35
C THR A 19 14.81 -30.75 13.65
N ILE A 20 15.03 -29.68 14.42
CA ILE A 20 15.26 -28.33 13.90
C ILE A 20 16.64 -28.22 13.24
N ASP A 21 17.63 -28.91 13.80
CA ASP A 21 18.99 -28.97 13.25
C ASP A 21 19.01 -29.77 11.93
N LYS A 22 18.33 -30.92 11.89
CA LYS A 22 18.11 -31.68 10.64
C LYS A 22 17.42 -30.85 9.57
N LEU A 23 16.36 -30.13 9.92
CA LEU A 23 15.70 -29.22 8.98
C LEU A 23 16.68 -28.16 8.47
N SER A 24 17.52 -27.60 9.35
CA SER A 24 18.52 -26.59 8.97
C SER A 24 19.51 -27.13 7.94
N GLU A 25 20.01 -28.34 8.14
CA GLU A 25 20.94 -28.99 7.20
C GLU A 25 20.29 -29.21 5.83
N ILE A 26 19.05 -29.72 5.80
CA ILE A 26 18.29 -29.93 4.57
C ILE A 26 18.09 -28.61 3.81
N LEU A 27 17.66 -27.54 4.51
CA LEU A 27 17.42 -26.24 3.90
C LEU A 27 18.71 -25.63 3.34
N ILE A 28 19.83 -25.70 4.07
CA ILE A 28 21.12 -25.17 3.61
C ILE A 28 21.61 -25.92 2.37
N LYS A 29 21.51 -27.26 2.38
CA LYS A 29 21.89 -28.09 1.22
C LYS A 29 21.09 -27.69 -0.01
N LEU A 30 19.77 -27.59 0.12
CA LEU A 30 18.89 -27.28 -1.02
C LEU A 30 19.09 -25.84 -1.54
N GLU A 31 19.23 -24.85 -0.65
CA GLU A 31 19.50 -23.47 -1.08
C GLU A 31 20.83 -23.35 -1.85
N ASN A 32 21.88 -24.07 -1.40
CA ASN A 32 23.15 -24.13 -2.11
C ASN A 32 23.03 -24.79 -3.49
N GLU A 33 22.13 -25.76 -3.67
CA GLU A 33 21.85 -26.37 -4.98
C GLU A 33 21.10 -25.40 -5.89
N ILE A 34 20.10 -24.68 -5.37
CA ILE A 34 19.33 -23.67 -6.10
C ILE A 34 20.24 -22.55 -6.61
N ASP A 35 21.17 -22.06 -5.79
CA ASP A 35 22.04 -20.92 -6.15
C ASP A 35 23.13 -21.27 -7.18
N LYS A 36 23.50 -22.55 -7.32
CA LYS A 36 24.59 -23.01 -8.22
C LYS A 36 24.13 -23.27 -9.67
N SER A 37 22.84 -23.11 -9.98
CA SER A 37 22.14 -23.29 -11.27
C SER A 37 22.88 -24.00 -12.44
N ASN A 38 22.55 -25.29 -12.62
CA ASN A 38 22.33 -25.98 -13.91
C ASN A 38 21.70 -27.39 -13.75
N ILE A 39 21.27 -27.78 -12.54
CA ILE A 39 20.67 -29.09 -12.23
C ILE A 39 19.38 -28.84 -11.45
N ASP A 40 18.33 -29.61 -11.71
CA ASP A 40 17.12 -29.61 -10.89
C ASP A 40 17.49 -29.97 -9.44
N PRO A 41 17.23 -29.10 -8.46
CA PRO A 41 17.64 -29.30 -7.08
C PRO A 41 16.90 -30.50 -6.47
N ASN A 42 17.59 -31.29 -5.65
CA ASN A 42 17.01 -32.51 -5.10
C ASN A 42 16.07 -32.19 -3.93
N ILE A 43 14.77 -32.19 -4.20
CA ILE A 43 13.73 -31.92 -3.20
C ILE A 43 13.37 -33.14 -2.32
N SER A 44 13.93 -34.32 -2.58
CA SER A 44 13.56 -35.57 -1.90
C SER A 44 13.76 -35.51 -0.38
N ASP A 45 14.78 -34.80 0.09
CA ASP A 45 15.05 -34.66 1.53
C ASP A 45 13.97 -33.82 2.21
N VAL A 46 13.47 -32.77 1.55
CA VAL A 46 12.38 -31.93 2.04
C VAL A 46 11.06 -32.69 1.99
N GLU A 47 10.80 -33.40 0.90
CA GLU A 47 9.61 -34.24 0.76
C GLU A 47 9.56 -35.33 1.85
N ALA A 48 10.68 -36.02 2.09
CA ALA A 48 10.80 -37.00 3.16
C ALA A 48 10.59 -36.38 4.54
N PHE A 49 11.13 -35.18 4.79
CA PHE A 49 10.93 -34.45 6.04
C PHE A 49 9.45 -34.11 6.28
N LEU A 50 8.74 -33.64 5.25
CA LEU A 50 7.32 -33.25 5.36
C LEU A 50 6.40 -34.48 5.51
N LYS A 51 6.67 -35.57 4.77
CA LYS A 51 5.89 -36.81 4.85
C LYS A 51 6.06 -37.53 6.17
N HIS A 52 7.21 -37.39 6.81
CA HIS A 52 7.46 -37.98 8.11
C HIS A 52 6.70 -37.19 9.19
N GLY A 53 5.43 -37.54 9.43
CA GLY A 53 4.52 -36.77 10.29
C GLY A 53 5.02 -36.48 11.71
N TYR A 54 5.96 -37.27 12.22
CA TYR A 54 6.67 -36.96 13.48
C TYR A 54 7.51 -35.68 13.39
N SER A 55 8.18 -35.43 12.25
CA SER A 55 9.06 -34.28 12.04
C SER A 55 8.28 -32.97 12.06
N VAL A 56 7.16 -32.91 11.31
CA VAL A 56 6.25 -31.76 11.30
C VAL A 56 5.66 -31.52 12.70
N ARG A 57 5.17 -32.57 13.36
CA ARG A 57 4.60 -32.47 14.71
C ARG A 57 5.64 -32.00 15.75
N SER A 58 6.86 -32.53 15.69
CA SER A 58 7.97 -32.13 16.57
C SER A 58 8.37 -30.67 16.32
N LEU A 59 8.38 -30.22 15.07
CA LEU A 59 8.65 -28.83 14.71
C LEU A 59 7.61 -27.87 15.31
N ILE A 60 6.31 -28.18 15.14
CA ILE A 60 5.22 -27.39 15.71
C ILE A 60 5.21 -27.43 17.24
N GLN A 61 5.51 -28.58 17.85
CA GLN A 61 5.66 -28.69 19.30
C GLN A 61 6.80 -27.83 19.83
N SER A 62 7.93 -27.79 19.12
CA SER A 62 9.07 -26.95 19.48
C SER A 62 8.74 -25.46 19.36
N TYR A 63 8.09 -25.07 18.26
CA TYR A 63 7.59 -23.71 18.06
C TYR A 63 6.67 -23.25 19.21
N ASN A 64 5.71 -24.09 19.59
CA ASN A 64 4.80 -23.83 20.71
C ASN A 64 5.52 -23.83 22.07
N TYR A 65 6.47 -24.74 22.26
CA TYR A 65 7.24 -24.86 23.49
C TYR A 65 8.08 -23.59 23.74
N TYR A 66 8.90 -23.17 22.76
CA TYR A 66 9.72 -21.97 22.89
C TYR A 66 8.89 -20.71 23.15
N ALA A 67 7.71 -20.62 22.54
CA ALA A 67 6.75 -19.55 22.81
C ALA A 67 6.19 -19.58 24.24
N THR A 68 6.02 -20.77 24.83
CA THR A 68 5.48 -20.95 26.18
C THR A 68 6.54 -20.66 27.25
N VAL A 69 7.78 -21.13 27.04
CA VAL A 69 8.89 -20.87 27.97
C VAL A 69 9.56 -19.51 27.76
N SER A 70 9.05 -18.70 26.82
CA SER A 70 9.61 -17.39 26.45
C SER A 70 11.08 -17.43 26.03
N ASP A 71 11.50 -18.54 25.40
CA ASP A 71 12.81 -18.64 24.76
C ASP A 71 12.75 -17.95 23.40
N TYR A 72 13.06 -16.65 23.42
CA TYR A 72 13.02 -15.81 22.22
C TYR A 72 14.05 -16.23 21.15
N SER A 73 15.17 -16.85 21.55
CA SER A 73 16.20 -17.28 20.61
C SER A 73 15.73 -18.51 19.84
N GLY A 74 15.32 -19.56 20.55
CA GLY A 74 14.77 -20.76 19.95
C GLY A 74 13.52 -20.47 19.13
N LEU A 75 12.64 -19.58 19.63
CA LEU A 75 11.44 -19.16 18.90
C LEU A 75 11.79 -18.43 17.59
N SER A 76 12.71 -17.47 17.63
CA SER A 76 13.16 -16.73 16.44
C SER A 76 13.74 -17.66 15.37
N ASP A 77 14.65 -18.55 15.78
CA ASP A 77 15.31 -19.49 14.89
C ASP A 77 14.32 -20.48 14.26
N THR A 78 13.47 -21.11 15.08
CA THR A 78 12.42 -22.02 14.62
C THR A 78 11.47 -21.33 13.64
N THR A 79 10.99 -20.13 13.98
CA THR A 79 10.08 -19.36 13.12
C THR A 79 10.73 -19.04 11.76
N SER A 80 12.02 -18.68 11.76
CA SER A 80 12.76 -18.37 10.55
C SER A 80 12.94 -19.60 9.66
N LYS A 81 13.23 -20.76 10.26
CA LYS A 81 13.36 -22.05 9.54
C LYS A 81 12.02 -22.51 8.95
N ILE A 82 10.91 -22.36 9.68
CA ILE A 82 9.57 -22.63 9.15
C ILE A 82 9.24 -21.70 7.96
N ALA A 83 9.52 -20.40 8.09
CA ALA A 83 9.27 -19.46 7.01
C ALA A 83 10.07 -19.82 5.74
N ARG A 84 11.36 -20.20 5.90
CA ARG A 84 12.21 -20.68 4.81
C ARG A 84 11.66 -21.96 4.18
N LEU A 85 11.22 -22.93 4.99
CA LEU A 85 10.62 -24.17 4.50
C LEU A 85 9.39 -23.88 3.63
N ILE A 86 8.44 -23.06 4.11
CA ILE A 86 7.24 -22.69 3.35
C ILE A 86 7.61 -22.01 2.02
N LYS A 87 8.58 -21.09 2.05
CA LYS A 87 9.07 -20.39 0.85
C LYS A 87 9.68 -21.35 -0.18
N ILE A 88 10.38 -22.39 0.27
CA ILE A 88 10.92 -23.43 -0.61
C ILE A 88 9.78 -24.27 -1.17
N CYS A 89 8.85 -24.71 -0.33
CA CYS A 89 7.70 -25.51 -0.78
C CYS A 89 6.87 -24.78 -1.84
N ASP A 90 6.75 -23.45 -1.75
CA ASP A 90 6.06 -22.63 -2.75
C ASP A 90 6.70 -22.65 -4.14
N LYS A 91 8.02 -22.91 -4.23
CA LYS A 91 8.73 -22.97 -5.52
C LYS A 91 8.51 -24.29 -6.26
N PHE A 92 8.15 -25.37 -5.55
CA PHE A 92 8.11 -26.71 -6.11
C PHE A 92 6.73 -27.34 -5.96
N HIS A 93 6.06 -27.56 -7.08
CA HIS A 93 4.68 -28.05 -7.11
C HIS A 93 4.52 -29.39 -6.36
N ASP A 94 5.52 -30.27 -6.42
CA ASP A 94 5.46 -31.59 -5.79
C ASP A 94 5.41 -31.52 -4.25
N LEU A 95 5.99 -30.47 -3.66
CA LEU A 95 5.96 -30.26 -2.21
C LEU A 95 4.63 -29.71 -1.71
N HIS A 96 3.74 -29.25 -2.61
CA HIS A 96 2.53 -28.55 -2.20
C HIS A 96 1.59 -29.40 -1.34
N LYS A 97 1.42 -30.67 -1.72
CA LYS A 97 0.52 -31.59 -1.03
C LYS A 97 0.97 -31.82 0.41
N ASP A 98 2.27 -31.95 0.63
CA ASP A 98 2.86 -32.28 1.92
C ASP A 98 3.08 -31.04 2.81
N ALA A 99 3.20 -29.84 2.21
CA ALA A 99 3.32 -28.59 2.95
C ALA A 99 1.97 -28.00 3.42
N ASN A 100 0.85 -28.29 2.74
CA ASN A 100 -0.47 -27.77 3.12
C ASN A 100 -0.86 -28.09 4.58
N PRO A 101 -0.69 -29.33 5.11
CA PRO A 101 -1.00 -29.64 6.50
C PRO A 101 -0.18 -28.82 7.50
N LEU A 102 1.10 -28.58 7.22
CA LEU A 102 1.97 -27.75 8.07
C LEU A 102 1.43 -26.31 8.16
N ILE A 103 1.08 -25.71 7.03
CA ILE A 103 0.56 -24.33 7.00
C ILE A 103 -0.79 -24.24 7.72
N ALA A 104 -1.69 -25.20 7.46
CA ALA A 104 -2.98 -25.29 8.14
C ALA A 104 -2.82 -25.45 9.66
N GLU A 105 -1.87 -26.27 10.12
CA GLU A 105 -1.58 -26.45 11.54
C GLU A 105 -1.02 -25.16 12.16
N LEU A 106 -0.15 -24.41 11.48
CA LEU A 106 0.40 -23.14 11.98
C LEU A 106 -0.67 -22.06 12.20
N ILE A 107 -1.65 -21.96 11.28
CA ILE A 107 -2.73 -20.97 11.36
C ILE A 107 -3.93 -21.46 12.18
N SER A 108 -3.92 -22.70 12.66
CA SER A 108 -4.99 -23.25 13.48
C SER A 108 -5.25 -22.39 14.72
N SER A 109 -6.48 -22.41 15.22
CA SER A 109 -6.91 -21.60 16.37
C SER A 109 -6.07 -21.78 17.64
N SER A 110 -5.40 -22.94 17.79
CA SER A 110 -4.45 -23.19 18.88
C SER A 110 -3.10 -22.53 18.66
N ASN A 111 -2.56 -22.58 17.44
CA ASN A 111 -1.19 -22.18 17.12
C ASN A 111 -1.07 -20.72 16.68
N ILE A 112 -2.15 -20.11 16.17
CA ILE A 112 -2.18 -18.67 15.82
C ILE A 112 -1.84 -17.77 17.02
N LYS A 113 -2.10 -18.25 18.25
CA LYS A 113 -1.75 -17.56 19.51
C LYS A 113 -0.24 -17.35 19.66
N VAL A 114 0.60 -18.20 19.08
CA VAL A 114 2.05 -17.99 19.08
C VAL A 114 2.41 -16.78 18.23
N ILE A 115 1.79 -16.61 17.06
CA ILE A 115 1.95 -15.40 16.25
C ILE A 115 1.57 -14.17 17.07
N TYR A 116 0.43 -14.20 17.77
CA TYR A 116 0.04 -13.08 18.65
C TYR A 116 1.09 -12.78 19.72
N ARG A 117 1.71 -13.79 20.34
CA ARG A 117 2.80 -13.58 21.30
C ARG A 117 4.02 -12.93 20.65
N CYS A 118 4.43 -13.38 19.47
CA CYS A 118 5.55 -12.80 18.72
C CYS A 118 5.30 -11.33 18.33
N LEU A 119 4.08 -10.99 17.91
CA LEU A 119 3.70 -9.63 17.55
C LEU A 119 3.64 -8.72 18.79
N ASN A 120 3.03 -9.17 19.88
CA ASN A 120 2.93 -8.41 21.12
C ASN A 120 4.27 -8.24 21.85
N ALA A 121 5.27 -9.08 21.58
CA ALA A 121 6.60 -8.92 22.16
C ALA A 121 7.28 -7.61 21.74
N THR A 122 6.98 -7.07 20.55
CA THR A 122 7.59 -5.84 19.97
C THR A 122 9.12 -5.85 19.92
N ARG A 123 9.74 -7.03 19.97
CA ARG A 123 11.18 -7.23 19.88
C ARG A 123 11.49 -7.70 18.47
N SER A 124 12.35 -6.96 17.76
CA SER A 124 12.74 -7.27 16.38
C SER A 124 13.19 -8.73 16.20
N LEU A 125 13.87 -9.30 17.20
CA LEU A 125 14.31 -10.70 17.22
C LEU A 125 13.19 -11.69 16.94
N VAL A 126 11.98 -11.51 17.51
CA VAL A 126 10.86 -12.47 17.32
C VAL A 126 9.73 -11.94 16.45
N THR A 127 9.52 -10.62 16.44
CA THR A 127 8.48 -10.01 15.62
C THR A 127 8.83 -10.09 14.13
N ASN A 128 10.10 -9.91 13.74
CA ASN A 128 10.48 -9.98 12.33
C ASN A 128 10.35 -11.39 11.73
N PRO A 129 10.86 -12.47 12.37
CA PRO A 129 10.59 -13.82 11.90
C PRO A 129 9.11 -14.14 11.78
N ALA A 130 8.28 -13.70 12.73
CA ALA A 130 6.84 -13.91 12.67
C ALA A 130 6.18 -13.20 11.49
N LEU A 131 6.54 -11.94 11.22
CA LEU A 131 6.04 -11.20 10.06
C LEU A 131 6.50 -11.83 8.73
N ARG A 132 7.73 -12.35 8.67
CA ARG A 132 8.22 -13.11 7.51
C ARG A 132 7.46 -14.41 7.34
N LEU A 133 7.22 -15.16 8.41
CA LEU A 133 6.40 -16.37 8.38
C LEU A 133 4.98 -16.06 7.86
N MET A 134 4.32 -15.04 8.41
CA MET A 134 3.00 -14.61 7.93
C MET A 134 3.02 -14.23 6.45
N LYS A 135 4.07 -13.54 6.00
CA LYS A 135 4.27 -13.21 4.58
C LYS A 135 4.35 -14.46 3.71
N GLU A 136 5.20 -15.43 4.07
CA GLU A 136 5.35 -16.65 3.27
C GLU A 136 4.04 -17.48 3.25
N ILE A 137 3.28 -17.50 4.35
CA ILE A 137 1.94 -18.13 4.40
C ILE A 137 0.98 -17.48 3.40
N VAL A 138 0.89 -16.14 3.37
CA VAL A 138 -0.07 -15.44 2.49
C VAL A 138 0.39 -15.36 1.03
N CYS A 139 1.67 -15.57 0.74
CA CYS A 139 2.17 -15.71 -0.64
C CYS A 139 1.95 -17.11 -1.21
N TYR A 140 1.96 -18.12 -0.34
CA TYR A 140 1.97 -19.52 -0.74
C TYR A 140 0.84 -19.86 -1.73
N ARG A 141 1.23 -20.51 -2.84
CA ARG A 141 0.40 -20.90 -3.97
C ARG A 141 -0.48 -19.77 -4.47
N ASN A 142 0.13 -18.62 -4.73
CA ASN A 142 -0.55 -17.40 -5.19
C ASN A 142 -1.71 -17.00 -4.26
N GLY A 143 -1.51 -17.12 -2.94
CA GLY A 143 -2.49 -16.70 -1.95
C GLY A 143 -3.51 -17.74 -1.53
N SER A 144 -3.28 -19.04 -1.76
CA SER A 144 -4.28 -20.07 -1.42
C SER A 144 -4.63 -20.13 0.07
N PHE A 145 -3.78 -19.57 0.95
CA PHE A 145 -4.00 -19.50 2.39
C PHE A 145 -4.39 -18.12 2.90
N VAL A 146 -4.67 -17.14 2.02
CA VAL A 146 -5.10 -15.80 2.47
C VAL A 146 -6.42 -15.87 3.24
N ASP A 147 -7.47 -16.47 2.67
CA ASP A 147 -8.77 -16.54 3.33
C ASP A 147 -8.72 -17.41 4.60
N PRO A 148 -8.14 -18.65 4.58
CA PRO A 148 -7.95 -19.43 5.81
C PRO A 148 -7.17 -18.71 6.90
N PHE A 149 -6.16 -17.91 6.52
CA PHE A 149 -5.40 -17.11 7.48
C PHE A 149 -6.28 -16.02 8.09
N LEU A 150 -7.06 -15.28 7.29
CA LEU A 150 -7.92 -14.20 7.75
C LEU A 150 -9.11 -14.68 8.60
N GLU A 151 -9.58 -15.92 8.40
CA GLU A 151 -10.59 -16.55 9.25
C GLU A 151 -10.10 -16.79 10.68
N GLN A 152 -8.79 -17.03 10.85
CA GLN A 152 -8.19 -17.36 12.15
C GLN A 152 -7.47 -16.16 12.79
N PHE A 153 -6.99 -15.21 11.97
CA PHE A 153 -6.19 -14.08 12.41
C PHE A 153 -7.03 -12.82 12.66
N ASP A 154 -6.96 -12.30 13.89
CA ASP A 154 -7.65 -11.08 14.28
C ASP A 154 -6.89 -9.82 13.80
N LEU A 155 -7.42 -9.16 12.76
CA LEU A 155 -6.90 -7.89 12.26
C LEU A 155 -7.24 -6.68 13.15
N THR A 156 -8.11 -6.84 14.16
CA THR A 156 -8.49 -5.76 15.09
C THR A 156 -7.49 -5.56 16.23
N LEU A 157 -6.45 -6.40 16.30
CA LEU A 157 -5.40 -6.33 17.30
C LEU A 157 -4.76 -4.93 17.37
N LYS A 158 -4.81 -4.33 18.56
CA LYS A 158 -4.30 -2.97 18.81
C LYS A 158 -2.80 -2.81 18.52
N ILE A 159 -2.04 -3.91 18.52
CA ILE A 159 -0.61 -3.91 18.24
C ILE A 159 -0.28 -3.67 16.77
N LEU A 160 -1.14 -4.08 15.83
CA LEU A 160 -0.82 -4.06 14.39
C LEU A 160 -0.51 -2.65 13.87
N PRO A 161 -1.33 -1.60 14.17
CA PRO A 161 -0.99 -0.24 13.76
C PRO A 161 0.29 0.30 14.44
N GLN A 162 0.71 -0.28 15.57
CA GLN A 162 1.93 0.14 16.27
C GLN A 162 3.18 -0.46 15.62
N LEU A 163 3.12 -1.70 15.11
CA LEU A 163 4.25 -2.37 14.49
C LEU A 163 4.77 -1.67 13.24
N ILE A 164 3.88 -1.03 12.48
CA ILE A 164 4.27 -0.25 11.30
C ILE A 164 4.82 1.13 11.68
N SER A 165 4.60 1.61 12.91
CA SER A 165 5.12 2.91 13.34
C SER A 165 6.60 2.77 13.72
N PRO A 166 7.48 3.70 13.28
CA PRO A 166 8.88 3.68 13.69
C PRO A 166 9.02 3.74 15.21
N SER A 167 9.91 2.92 15.76
CA SER A 167 10.31 2.98 17.16
C SER A 167 11.03 4.29 17.49
N LYS A 168 11.16 4.64 18.78
CA LYS A 168 11.91 5.84 19.21
C LYS A 168 13.34 5.88 18.65
N ALA A 169 14.01 4.72 18.58
CA ALA A 169 15.36 4.61 18.06
C ALA A 169 15.44 4.83 16.54
N GLU A 170 14.39 4.44 15.83
CA GLU A 170 14.23 4.61 14.38
C GLU A 170 13.84 6.04 14.00
N LEU A 171 13.03 6.72 14.82
CA LEU A 171 12.71 8.14 14.63
C LEU A 171 13.97 9.03 14.69
N ASN A 172 14.92 8.68 15.55
CA ASN A 172 16.18 9.40 15.67
C ASN A 172 17.20 9.04 14.57
N ASN A 173 17.03 7.88 13.91
CA ASN A 173 17.92 7.44 12.86
C ASN A 173 17.13 6.64 11.80
N PRO A 174 16.64 7.32 10.75
CA PRO A 174 15.78 6.71 9.75
C PRO A 174 16.40 5.51 9.02
N SER A 175 17.73 5.46 8.87
CA SER A 175 18.43 4.33 8.23
C SER A 175 18.14 2.98 8.92
N LYS A 176 17.82 2.99 10.22
CA LYS A 176 17.44 1.76 10.95
C LYS A 176 16.11 1.19 10.48
N SER A 177 15.16 2.05 10.11
CA SER A 177 13.84 1.65 9.58
C SER A 177 13.92 1.06 8.17
N GLN A 178 14.93 1.48 7.41
CA GLN A 178 15.17 1.03 6.04
C GLN A 178 15.80 -0.37 5.96
N SER A 179 16.32 -0.87 7.08
CA SER A 179 16.93 -2.20 7.16
C SER A 179 15.90 -3.32 7.17
N LYS A 180 16.28 -4.48 6.62
CA LYS A 180 15.51 -5.74 6.73
C LYS A 180 15.32 -6.21 8.18
N ASN A 181 16.05 -5.62 9.13
CA ASN A 181 15.91 -5.87 10.57
C ASN A 181 14.88 -4.97 11.26
N SER A 182 14.27 -4.02 10.55
CA SER A 182 13.18 -3.20 11.07
C SER A 182 11.85 -3.95 11.10
N ILE A 183 11.09 -3.77 12.18
CA ILE A 183 9.71 -4.28 12.28
C ILE A 183 8.83 -3.61 11.22
N ARG A 184 8.98 -2.29 11.02
CA ARG A 184 8.23 -1.54 10.02
C ARG A 184 8.46 -2.09 8.62
N TYR A 185 9.72 -2.32 8.24
CA TYR A 185 10.06 -2.90 6.94
C TYR A 185 9.37 -4.26 6.72
N ASN A 186 9.49 -5.18 7.69
CA ASN A 186 8.88 -6.51 7.54
C ASN A 186 7.35 -6.45 7.57
N PHE A 187 6.76 -5.53 8.34
CA PHE A 187 5.31 -5.34 8.40
C PHE A 187 4.76 -4.81 7.08
N ILE A 188 5.41 -3.81 6.47
CA ILE A 188 5.01 -3.28 5.16
C ILE A 188 5.06 -4.38 4.10
N ASN A 189 6.14 -5.17 4.07
CA ASN A 189 6.27 -6.30 3.14
C ASN A 189 5.19 -7.35 3.33
N PHE A 190 4.88 -7.72 4.58
CA PHE A 190 3.76 -8.61 4.89
C PHE A 190 2.44 -8.00 4.41
N TRP A 191 2.17 -6.74 4.73
CA TRP A 191 0.91 -6.08 4.41
C TRP A 191 0.68 -5.96 2.89
N ILE A 192 1.72 -5.58 2.13
CA ILE A 192 1.67 -5.56 0.66
C ILE A 192 1.43 -6.98 0.13
N SER A 193 2.11 -7.99 0.67
CA SER A 193 1.97 -9.38 0.21
C SER A 193 0.57 -9.94 0.48
N LEU A 194 0.01 -9.69 1.68
CA LEU A 194 -1.35 -10.06 2.03
C LEU A 194 -2.35 -9.44 1.05
N ASN A 195 -2.25 -8.13 0.81
CA ASN A 195 -3.19 -7.43 -0.06
C ASN A 195 -3.02 -7.81 -1.54
N SER A 196 -1.79 -8.08 -1.99
CA SER A 196 -1.51 -8.47 -3.39
C SER A 196 -2.09 -9.84 -3.72
N ASN A 197 -2.00 -10.79 -2.78
CA ASN A 197 -2.49 -12.15 -2.95
C ASN A 197 -3.97 -12.33 -2.55
N ALA A 198 -4.56 -11.36 -1.86
CA ALA A 198 -5.99 -11.36 -1.54
C ALA A 198 -6.84 -11.17 -2.80
N SER A 199 -8.05 -11.78 -2.77
CA SER A 199 -9.09 -11.50 -3.78
C SER A 199 -9.39 -9.99 -3.83
N PRO A 200 -9.86 -9.43 -4.97
CA PRO A 200 -10.19 -8.01 -5.04
C PRO A 200 -11.22 -7.59 -3.98
N LEU A 201 -12.20 -8.44 -3.67
CA LEU A 201 -13.20 -8.15 -2.64
C LEU A 201 -12.55 -8.06 -1.25
N THR A 202 -11.70 -9.02 -0.90
CA THR A 202 -10.97 -9.06 0.38
C THR A 202 -9.99 -7.89 0.48
N ARG A 203 -9.22 -7.61 -0.57
CA ARG A 203 -8.27 -6.48 -0.63
C ARG A 203 -8.96 -5.13 -0.41
N LYS A 204 -10.12 -4.92 -1.04
CA LYS A 204 -10.94 -3.72 -0.83
C LYS A 204 -11.31 -3.56 0.64
N ASP A 205 -11.75 -4.63 1.29
CA ASP A 205 -12.10 -4.62 2.72
C ASP A 205 -10.90 -4.28 3.60
N LEU A 206 -9.77 -4.96 3.36
CA LEU A 206 -8.51 -4.75 4.08
C LEU A 206 -8.06 -3.28 4.03
N LEU A 207 -8.03 -2.68 2.83
CA LEU A 207 -7.55 -1.31 2.63
C LEU A 207 -8.51 -0.25 3.21
N ILE A 208 -9.83 -0.46 3.12
CA ILE A 208 -10.82 0.53 3.57
C ILE A 208 -11.07 0.47 5.07
N ASN A 209 -11.12 -0.73 5.65
CA ASN A 209 -11.52 -0.91 7.06
C ASN A 209 -10.34 -0.82 8.03
N ASN A 210 -9.10 -1.09 7.58
CA ASN A 210 -7.91 -1.01 8.44
C ASN A 210 -7.22 0.36 8.38
N LYS A 211 -7.99 1.45 8.47
CA LYS A 211 -7.50 2.84 8.29
C LYS A 211 -6.32 3.20 9.18
N LYS A 212 -6.26 2.69 10.42
CA LYS A 212 -5.14 2.97 11.34
C LYS A 212 -3.81 2.40 10.81
N ILE A 213 -3.84 1.22 10.18
CA ILE A 213 -2.66 0.62 9.56
C ILE A 213 -2.24 1.47 8.37
N ILE A 214 -3.17 1.82 7.47
CA ILE A 214 -2.89 2.64 6.29
C ILE A 214 -2.33 4.02 6.68
N ASN A 215 -2.94 4.70 7.66
CA ASN A 215 -2.47 6.01 8.09
C ASN A 215 -1.06 5.95 8.68
N ASN A 216 -0.76 4.96 9.52
CA ASN A 216 0.57 4.81 10.12
C ASN A 216 1.62 4.31 9.11
N TRP A 217 1.19 3.55 8.10
CA TRP A 217 2.01 3.20 6.95
C TRP A 217 2.50 4.47 6.27
N PHE A 218 1.59 5.32 5.82
CA PHE A 218 1.97 6.47 4.99
C PHE A 218 2.49 7.66 5.78
N LYS A 219 2.30 7.72 7.10
CA LYS A 219 2.76 8.84 7.93
C LYS A 219 4.25 9.18 7.73
N ASN A 220 5.10 8.16 7.63
CA ASN A 220 6.57 8.31 7.60
C ASN A 220 7.21 7.74 6.33
N ILE A 221 6.44 7.55 5.26
CA ILE A 221 6.91 6.84 4.05
C ILE A 221 8.11 7.54 3.37
N ALA A 222 8.07 8.86 3.22
CA ALA A 222 9.13 9.61 2.55
C ALA A 222 10.45 9.62 3.33
N SER A 223 10.40 9.54 4.65
CA SER A 223 11.58 9.73 5.52
C SER A 223 12.16 8.45 6.08
N HIS A 224 11.35 7.40 6.30
CA HIS A 224 11.77 6.21 7.05
C HIS A 224 11.74 4.91 6.24
N ASP A 225 11.17 4.90 5.03
CA ASP A 225 11.15 3.70 4.20
C ASP A 225 12.32 3.70 3.20
N SER A 226 12.77 2.51 2.80
CA SER A 226 13.85 2.34 1.83
C SER A 226 13.34 2.57 0.41
N LEU A 227 14.21 2.99 -0.52
CA LEU A 227 13.81 3.19 -1.92
C LEU A 227 13.09 1.97 -2.53
N PRO A 228 13.59 0.73 -2.39
CA PRO A 228 12.88 -0.44 -2.92
C PRO A 228 11.50 -0.65 -2.29
N THR A 229 11.34 -0.29 -1.00
CA THR A 229 10.05 -0.36 -0.32
C THR A 229 9.07 0.65 -0.92
N ILE A 230 9.51 1.89 -1.16
CA ILE A 230 8.67 2.94 -1.74
C ILE A 230 8.24 2.57 -3.17
N SER A 231 9.18 2.10 -4.02
CA SER A 231 8.82 1.58 -5.36
C SER A 231 7.79 0.46 -5.28
N SER A 232 7.97 -0.49 -4.35
CA SER A 232 7.01 -1.58 -4.14
C SER A 232 5.62 -1.06 -3.73
N VAL A 233 5.54 0.03 -2.95
CA VAL A 233 4.27 0.68 -2.60
C VAL A 233 3.60 1.27 -3.84
N ILE A 234 4.34 2.02 -4.65
CA ILE A 234 3.79 2.65 -5.87
C ILE A 234 3.28 1.58 -6.83
N GLN A 235 4.08 0.55 -7.09
CA GLN A 235 3.71 -0.58 -7.93
C GLN A 235 2.51 -1.35 -7.40
N PHE A 236 2.40 -1.52 -6.07
CA PHE A 236 1.25 -2.16 -5.46
C PHE A 236 -0.05 -1.39 -5.74
N PHE A 237 -0.06 -0.07 -5.51
CA PHE A 237 -1.25 0.74 -5.78
C PHE A 237 -1.56 0.83 -7.28
N ASP A 238 -0.54 0.89 -8.13
CA ASP A 238 -0.75 0.89 -9.57
C ASP A 238 -1.39 -0.43 -10.05
N LYS A 239 -0.75 -1.56 -9.74
CA LYS A 239 -1.15 -2.88 -10.24
C LYS A 239 -2.41 -3.44 -9.58
N TYR A 240 -2.57 -3.29 -8.26
CA TYR A 240 -3.63 -3.98 -7.52
C TYR A 240 -4.80 -3.07 -7.11
N VAL A 241 -4.71 -1.75 -7.38
CA VAL A 241 -5.79 -0.80 -7.11
C VAL A 241 -6.23 -0.06 -8.36
N LEU A 242 -5.32 0.55 -9.14
CA LEU A 242 -5.69 1.27 -10.36
C LEU A 242 -5.99 0.34 -11.53
N GLU A 243 -5.16 -0.67 -11.76
CA GLU A 243 -5.35 -1.67 -12.82
C GLU A 243 -6.41 -2.74 -12.48
N GLU A 244 -6.94 -2.72 -11.25
CA GLU A 244 -7.98 -3.66 -10.82
C GLU A 244 -9.32 -3.34 -11.52
N ILE A 245 -9.68 -4.19 -12.49
CA ILE A 245 -10.87 -4.03 -13.33
C ILE A 245 -12.18 -4.16 -12.55
N THR A 246 -12.18 -4.92 -11.45
CA THR A 246 -13.40 -5.12 -10.65
C THR A 246 -13.74 -3.90 -9.79
N TYR A 247 -12.78 -2.99 -9.58
CA TYR A 247 -12.98 -1.79 -8.79
C TYR A 247 -13.65 -0.67 -9.60
N LYS A 248 -14.88 -0.35 -9.21
CA LYS A 248 -15.52 0.91 -9.62
C LYS A 248 -14.67 2.09 -9.17
N LYS A 249 -14.68 3.17 -9.95
CA LYS A 249 -13.94 4.42 -9.66
C LYS A 249 -14.14 4.93 -8.23
N MET A 250 -15.39 4.90 -7.74
CA MET A 250 -15.71 5.32 -6.38
C MET A 250 -15.02 4.46 -5.30
N THR A 251 -14.82 3.16 -5.55
CA THR A 251 -14.03 2.29 -4.68
C THR A 251 -12.56 2.71 -4.66
N LYS A 252 -11.98 3.00 -5.83
CA LYS A 252 -10.61 3.52 -5.92
C LYS A 252 -10.47 4.84 -5.15
N CYS A 253 -11.42 5.77 -5.33
CA CYS A 253 -11.48 7.02 -4.57
C CYS A 253 -11.51 6.79 -3.05
N LYS A 254 -12.29 5.83 -2.56
CA LYS A 254 -12.35 5.48 -1.14
C LYS A 254 -11.04 4.90 -0.60
N ILE A 255 -10.34 4.08 -1.39
CA ILE A 255 -9.05 3.49 -1.02
C ILE A 255 -7.98 4.57 -0.94
N PHE A 256 -7.88 5.43 -1.97
CA PHE A 256 -6.90 6.51 -1.98
C PHE A 256 -7.20 7.56 -0.92
N GLY A 257 -8.39 8.16 -0.91
CA GLY A 257 -8.76 9.20 0.03
C GLY A 257 -7.81 10.42 0.08
N ASP A 258 -8.18 11.41 0.89
CA ASP A 258 -7.50 12.70 0.92
C ASP A 258 -6.08 12.59 1.51
N LEU A 259 -5.93 11.86 2.62
CA LEU A 259 -4.67 11.79 3.37
C LEU A 259 -3.57 11.08 2.60
N LEU A 260 -3.91 9.98 1.92
CA LEU A 260 -2.93 9.14 1.26
C LEU A 260 -2.47 9.77 -0.06
N LEU A 261 -3.33 10.48 -0.81
CA LEU A 261 -2.88 11.30 -1.95
C LEU A 261 -1.86 12.36 -1.54
N LYS A 262 -2.08 13.06 -0.40
CA LYS A 262 -1.11 14.02 0.13
C LYS A 262 0.24 13.38 0.44
N LYS A 263 0.22 12.13 0.94
CA LYS A 263 1.44 11.37 1.24
C LYS A 263 2.17 10.89 -0.01
N PHE A 264 1.47 10.61 -1.11
CA PHE A 264 2.15 10.39 -2.40
C PHE A 264 2.83 11.66 -2.90
N VAL A 265 2.22 12.84 -2.76
CA VAL A 265 2.87 14.11 -3.15
C VAL A 265 4.13 14.37 -2.32
N GLU A 266 4.14 14.02 -1.04
CA GLU A 266 5.33 14.13 -0.18
C GLU A 266 6.54 13.35 -0.73
N LEU A 267 6.30 12.28 -1.50
CA LEU A 267 7.37 11.47 -2.11
C LEU A 267 8.16 12.21 -3.20
N TYR A 268 7.72 13.36 -3.71
CA TYR A 268 8.56 14.20 -4.59
C TYR A 268 9.86 14.65 -3.91
N THR A 269 9.89 14.65 -2.57
CA THR A 269 11.11 14.94 -1.80
C THR A 269 12.18 13.86 -1.90
N VAL A 270 11.82 12.66 -2.39
CA VAL A 270 12.72 11.51 -2.55
C VAL A 270 13.19 11.47 -4.00
N THR A 271 14.39 11.98 -4.29
CA THR A 271 14.90 12.20 -5.65
C THR A 271 14.78 10.98 -6.56
N ASP A 272 15.17 9.80 -6.08
CA ASP A 272 15.27 8.58 -6.90
C ASP A 272 13.92 7.97 -7.30
N ILE A 273 12.81 8.41 -6.69
CA ILE A 273 11.46 7.90 -6.99
C ILE A 273 10.64 8.84 -7.87
N ARG A 274 11.14 10.05 -8.14
CA ARG A 274 10.34 11.14 -8.74
C ARG A 274 9.74 10.77 -10.09
N GLU A 275 10.48 10.07 -10.96
CA GLU A 275 9.96 9.65 -12.27
C GLU A 275 8.88 8.56 -12.17
N GLU A 276 9.09 7.56 -11.31
CA GLU A 276 8.11 6.49 -11.05
C GLU A 276 6.84 7.09 -10.45
N LEU A 277 6.99 8.00 -9.49
CA LEU A 277 5.90 8.75 -8.87
C LEU A 277 5.16 9.64 -9.87
N GLN A 278 5.86 10.35 -10.75
CA GLN A 278 5.25 11.22 -11.76
C GLN A 278 4.33 10.42 -12.68
N LYS A 279 4.81 9.29 -13.21
CA LYS A 279 4.02 8.39 -14.07
C LYS A 279 2.77 7.88 -13.35
N PHE A 280 2.94 7.47 -12.10
CA PHE A 280 1.84 7.02 -11.26
C PHE A 280 0.80 8.12 -11.01
N LEU A 281 1.23 9.33 -10.59
CA LEU A 281 0.32 10.43 -10.27
C LEU A 281 -0.37 11.00 -11.51
N LEU A 282 0.29 11.02 -12.68
CA LEU A 282 -0.37 11.32 -13.95
C LEU A 282 -1.53 10.34 -14.16
N LYS A 283 -1.28 9.03 -14.14
CA LYS A 283 -2.33 8.01 -14.29
C LYS A 283 -3.47 8.15 -13.27
N VAL A 284 -3.15 8.42 -12.00
CA VAL A 284 -4.16 8.68 -10.95
C VAL A 284 -5.08 9.85 -11.31
N SER A 285 -4.54 10.88 -11.97
CA SER A 285 -5.18 12.19 -12.09
C SER A 285 -5.57 12.62 -13.50
N THR A 286 -5.25 11.83 -14.53
CA THR A 286 -5.60 12.11 -15.93
C THR A 286 -6.27 10.93 -16.65
N ASP A 287 -6.14 9.69 -16.16
CA ASP A 287 -6.74 8.52 -16.82
C ASP A 287 -8.22 8.36 -16.42
N TYR A 288 -9.13 8.49 -17.39
CA TYR A 288 -10.57 8.32 -17.20
C TYR A 288 -11.01 6.87 -16.96
N SER A 289 -10.24 5.89 -17.42
CA SER A 289 -10.59 4.47 -17.30
C SER A 289 -10.09 3.88 -15.97
N LYS A 290 -8.81 4.08 -15.67
CA LYS A 290 -8.11 3.43 -14.55
C LYS A 290 -7.89 4.35 -13.37
N GLY A 291 -7.72 5.65 -13.63
CA GLY A 291 -7.49 6.69 -12.63
C GLY A 291 -8.73 7.06 -11.82
N LEU A 292 -8.64 8.19 -11.13
CA LEU A 292 -9.68 8.70 -10.24
C LEU A 292 -10.54 9.79 -10.89
N VAL A 293 -10.28 10.13 -12.15
CA VAL A 293 -10.96 11.22 -12.87
C VAL A 293 -12.34 10.81 -13.31
N PHE A 294 -13.36 11.56 -12.89
CA PHE A 294 -14.71 11.46 -13.43
C PHE A 294 -14.79 12.29 -14.70
N ASN A 295 -15.22 11.65 -15.80
CA ASN A 295 -15.59 12.39 -17.01
C ASN A 295 -16.89 13.15 -16.71
N VAL A 296 -16.89 14.45 -16.98
CA VAL A 296 -18.06 15.29 -16.80
C VAL A 296 -18.35 15.95 -18.15
N ASP A 297 -19.22 15.32 -18.93
CA ASP A 297 -19.59 15.79 -20.26
C ASP A 297 -20.43 17.10 -20.22
N ASN A 298 -20.89 17.53 -19.03
CA ASN A 298 -21.85 18.64 -18.88
C ASN A 298 -21.36 19.78 -17.96
N LEU A 299 -20.04 19.93 -17.75
CA LEU A 299 -19.45 20.92 -16.82
C LEU A 299 -19.97 22.34 -16.99
N TRP A 300 -20.24 22.73 -18.24
CA TRP A 300 -20.59 24.10 -18.61
C TRP A 300 -22.10 24.30 -18.85
N ILE A 301 -22.89 23.22 -18.81
CA ILE A 301 -24.35 23.26 -19.03
C ILE A 301 -25.09 23.67 -17.76
N ASN A 302 -24.60 23.22 -16.59
CA ASN A 302 -25.24 23.49 -15.31
C ASN A 302 -24.90 24.88 -14.74
N SER A 303 -23.87 25.55 -15.25
CA SER A 303 -23.45 26.89 -14.83
C SER A 303 -24.43 27.98 -15.25
N ASN A 304 -25.23 27.75 -16.29
CA ASN A 304 -26.21 28.71 -16.83
C ASN A 304 -27.63 28.51 -16.28
N ARG A 305 -27.83 27.61 -15.30
CA ARG A 305 -29.14 27.40 -14.67
C ARG A 305 -29.28 28.16 -13.36
N SER A 306 -28.87 29.43 -13.34
CA SER A 306 -29.15 30.34 -12.22
C SER A 306 -30.62 30.77 -12.14
N ASP A 307 -31.42 30.63 -13.21
CA ASP A 307 -32.73 31.29 -13.28
C ASP A 307 -33.92 30.42 -13.75
N ILE A 308 -33.80 29.09 -13.81
CA ILE A 308 -34.93 28.23 -14.22
C ILE A 308 -35.03 26.98 -13.35
N ASP A 309 -36.03 27.03 -12.46
CA ASP A 309 -36.76 25.96 -11.80
C ASP A 309 -36.05 25.07 -10.76
N VAL A 310 -36.61 25.11 -9.56
CA VAL A 310 -36.24 24.40 -8.32
C VAL A 310 -36.53 22.88 -8.40
N GLU A 311 -36.90 22.34 -9.57
CA GLU A 311 -37.44 20.97 -9.69
C GLU A 311 -36.56 19.98 -10.47
N ALA A 312 -35.24 20.19 -10.51
CA ALA A 312 -34.28 19.19 -11.03
C ALA A 312 -33.47 18.53 -9.90
N GLU A 313 -34.16 17.95 -8.91
CA GLU A 313 -33.54 17.27 -7.74
C GLU A 313 -32.79 15.96 -8.07
N ASN A 314 -32.71 15.53 -9.34
CA ASN A 314 -32.18 14.21 -9.70
C ASN A 314 -30.85 14.17 -10.47
N SER A 315 -30.14 15.28 -10.65
CA SER A 315 -28.75 15.28 -11.15
C SER A 315 -27.79 15.90 -10.13
N ASN A 316 -27.80 15.37 -8.91
CA ASN A 316 -27.00 15.85 -7.79
C ASN A 316 -25.57 15.27 -7.79
N SER A 317 -24.89 15.27 -8.95
CA SER A 317 -23.48 14.87 -9.03
C SER A 317 -22.59 16.08 -8.83
N GLY A 318 -21.84 16.09 -7.72
CA GLY A 318 -20.85 17.12 -7.40
C GLY A 318 -20.83 17.44 -5.91
N VAL A 319 -19.63 17.64 -5.37
CA VAL A 319 -19.40 18.06 -3.98
C VAL A 319 -19.16 19.56 -3.97
N LEU A 320 -19.85 20.27 -3.07
CA LEU A 320 -19.60 21.69 -2.84
C LEU A 320 -18.29 21.86 -2.07
N ILE A 321 -17.39 22.69 -2.59
CA ILE A 321 -16.15 23.10 -1.94
C ILE A 321 -16.16 24.62 -1.81
N SER A 322 -16.01 25.08 -0.57
CA SER A 322 -15.88 26.50 -0.28
C SER A 322 -14.41 26.88 -0.13
N VAL A 323 -14.03 27.97 -0.79
CA VAL A 323 -12.70 28.58 -0.71
C VAL A 323 -12.93 30.06 -0.45
N GLY A 324 -12.49 30.56 0.71
CA GLY A 324 -12.79 31.92 1.12
C GLY A 324 -14.30 32.19 1.15
N ASP A 325 -14.73 33.20 0.40
CA ASP A 325 -16.12 33.64 0.25
C ASP A 325 -16.87 32.98 -0.91
N ARG A 326 -16.19 32.15 -1.74
CA ARG A 326 -16.80 31.51 -2.90
C ARG A 326 -16.97 30.01 -2.71
N SER A 327 -18.03 29.47 -3.29
CA SER A 327 -18.28 28.02 -3.30
C SER A 327 -18.36 27.50 -4.73
N PHE A 328 -17.72 26.36 -4.96
CA PHE A 328 -17.61 25.69 -6.25
C PHE A 328 -18.21 24.29 -6.13
N LYS A 329 -19.08 23.91 -7.06
CA LYS A 329 -19.58 22.54 -7.15
C LYS A 329 -18.66 21.76 -8.08
N ILE A 330 -17.93 20.77 -7.55
CA ILE A 330 -16.98 19.98 -8.33
C ILE A 330 -17.22 18.47 -8.18
N ASN A 331 -17.04 17.72 -9.26
CA ASN A 331 -17.14 16.26 -9.27
C ASN A 331 -15.81 15.61 -8.85
N ASN A 332 -14.70 16.20 -9.27
CA ASN A 332 -13.36 15.65 -9.08
C ASN A 332 -12.67 16.12 -7.77
N LYS A 333 -13.35 15.93 -6.62
CA LYS A 333 -12.85 16.39 -5.30
C LYS A 333 -11.45 15.87 -4.96
N LEU A 334 -11.15 14.60 -5.19
CA LEU A 334 -9.84 14.04 -4.84
C LEU A 334 -8.71 14.62 -5.70
N ILE A 335 -8.98 14.86 -6.98
CA ILE A 335 -8.02 15.51 -7.88
C ILE A 335 -7.79 16.97 -7.46
N TYR A 336 -8.85 17.66 -7.03
CA TYR A 336 -8.71 18.99 -6.44
C TYR A 336 -7.84 18.99 -5.18
N ILE A 337 -7.98 18.00 -4.30
CA ILE A 337 -7.14 17.87 -3.11
C ILE A 337 -5.68 17.58 -3.48
N LEU A 338 -5.45 16.77 -4.51
CA LEU A 338 -4.13 16.54 -5.07
C LEU A 338 -3.52 17.87 -5.57
N LEU A 339 -4.26 18.63 -6.38
CA LEU A 339 -3.83 19.93 -6.92
C LEU A 339 -3.44 20.93 -5.83
N THR A 340 -4.26 21.06 -4.78
CA THR A 340 -3.99 21.99 -3.66
C THR A 340 -2.79 21.58 -2.80
N THR A 341 -2.29 20.35 -2.96
CA THR A 341 -1.11 19.85 -2.24
C THR A 341 0.18 20.02 -3.05
N LEU A 342 0.08 20.11 -4.37
CA LEU A 342 1.21 20.30 -5.27
C LEU A 342 1.78 21.71 -5.15
N LYS A 343 3.10 21.83 -5.34
CA LYS A 343 3.85 23.08 -5.34
C LYS A 343 4.51 23.29 -6.71
N PRO A 344 3.73 23.65 -7.74
CA PRO A 344 4.24 23.83 -9.10
C PRO A 344 5.35 24.90 -9.20
N TRP A 345 5.42 25.82 -8.24
CA TRP A 345 6.48 26.84 -8.20
C TRP A 345 7.80 26.37 -7.57
N SER A 346 7.87 25.17 -7.02
CA SER A 346 9.08 24.62 -6.38
C SER A 346 9.69 23.46 -7.15
N ASP A 347 8.94 22.84 -8.06
CA ASP A 347 9.30 21.58 -8.71
C ASP A 347 8.69 21.51 -10.11
N ASP A 348 9.54 21.36 -11.13
CA ASP A 348 9.14 21.29 -12.54
C ASP A 348 8.25 20.08 -12.85
N LEU A 349 8.47 18.93 -12.21
CA LEU A 349 7.62 17.75 -12.41
C LEU A 349 6.21 17.99 -11.85
N GLN A 350 6.12 18.69 -10.72
CA GLN A 350 4.84 19.09 -10.15
C GLN A 350 4.15 20.14 -11.02
N LEU A 351 4.89 21.07 -11.62
CA LEU A 351 4.37 22.02 -12.62
C LEU A 351 3.78 21.28 -13.84
N ASP A 352 4.51 20.31 -14.38
CA ASP A 352 4.07 19.46 -15.49
C ASP A 352 2.82 18.65 -15.14
N LEU A 353 2.77 18.09 -13.91
CA LEU A 353 1.61 17.36 -13.41
C LEU A 353 0.38 18.27 -13.30
N VAL A 354 0.51 19.45 -12.67
CA VAL A 354 -0.60 20.42 -12.56
C VAL A 354 -1.09 20.82 -13.95
N SER A 355 -0.17 21.13 -14.87
CA SER A 355 -0.52 21.52 -16.25
C SER A 355 -1.30 20.40 -16.96
N SER A 356 -0.87 19.15 -16.79
CA SER A 356 -1.52 17.97 -17.38
C SER A 356 -2.91 17.74 -16.77
N ILE A 357 -3.06 17.89 -15.46
CA ILE A 357 -4.36 17.80 -14.79
C ILE A 357 -5.32 18.89 -15.28
N MET A 358 -4.86 20.14 -15.44
CA MET A 358 -5.72 21.23 -15.90
C MET A 358 -6.19 21.03 -17.34
N LYS A 359 -5.36 20.43 -18.19
CA LYS A 359 -5.72 20.07 -19.55
C LYS A 359 -6.84 19.03 -19.59
N GLU A 360 -6.69 17.98 -18.79
CA GLU A 360 -7.63 16.86 -18.80
C GLU A 360 -8.88 17.15 -17.96
N VAL A 361 -8.77 17.89 -16.86
CA VAL A 361 -9.88 18.16 -15.92
C VAL A 361 -10.16 19.67 -15.83
N PRO A 362 -10.71 20.29 -16.90
CA PRO A 362 -10.92 21.74 -16.97
C PRO A 362 -11.91 22.27 -15.93
N GLU A 363 -12.77 21.40 -15.37
CA GLU A 363 -13.66 21.70 -14.22
C GLU A 363 -12.94 22.40 -13.07
N LEU A 364 -11.71 21.94 -12.78
CA LEU A 364 -10.99 22.33 -11.59
C LEU A 364 -10.26 23.65 -11.75
N LEU A 365 -10.18 24.17 -12.98
CA LEU A 365 -9.37 25.33 -13.31
C LEU A 365 -9.80 26.58 -12.54
N SER A 366 -11.10 26.88 -12.51
CA SER A 366 -11.64 28.06 -11.83
C SER A 366 -11.45 27.98 -10.32
N CYS A 367 -11.81 26.83 -9.73
CA CYS A 367 -11.69 26.57 -8.30
C CYS A 367 -10.23 26.61 -7.83
N TYR A 368 -9.31 25.99 -8.58
CA TYR A 368 -7.89 25.99 -8.25
C TYR A 368 -7.26 27.38 -8.36
N ASN A 369 -7.54 28.14 -9.42
CA ASN A 369 -7.00 29.50 -9.54
C ASN A 369 -7.49 30.42 -8.41
N TYR A 370 -8.78 30.31 -8.05
CA TYR A 370 -9.31 31.04 -6.90
C TYR A 370 -8.63 30.61 -5.60
N TYR A 371 -8.42 29.30 -5.39
CA TYR A 371 -7.66 28.77 -4.27
C TYR A 371 -6.24 29.33 -4.21
N ALA A 372 -5.48 29.26 -5.31
CA ALA A 372 -4.09 29.72 -5.34
C ALA A 372 -3.97 31.20 -4.97
N HIS A 373 -4.88 32.04 -5.49
CA HIS A 373 -4.95 33.46 -5.13
C HIS A 373 -5.30 33.67 -3.65
N HIS A 374 -6.27 32.91 -3.12
CA HIS A 374 -6.70 33.04 -1.73
C HIS A 374 -5.68 32.49 -0.73
N SER A 375 -5.02 31.37 -1.04
CA SER A 375 -4.09 30.70 -0.12
C SER A 375 -2.73 31.37 -0.06
N THR A 376 -2.25 31.87 -1.20
CA THR A 376 -0.87 32.36 -1.34
C THR A 376 -0.79 33.87 -1.48
N GLY A 377 -1.94 34.53 -1.63
CA GLY A 377 -2.04 35.99 -1.71
C GLY A 377 -1.87 36.53 -3.13
N PRO A 378 -1.79 37.87 -3.26
CA PRO A 378 -1.73 38.52 -4.56
C PRO A 378 -0.47 38.14 -5.34
N HIS A 379 -0.62 37.97 -6.64
CA HIS A 379 0.45 37.65 -7.57
C HIS A 379 1.25 38.92 -7.94
N ASP A 380 1.99 39.44 -6.96
CA ASP A 380 2.81 40.65 -7.13
C ASP A 380 4.11 40.34 -7.88
N PRO A 381 4.54 41.18 -8.84
CA PRO A 381 5.82 41.02 -9.54
C PRO A 381 7.00 41.15 -8.59
N LYS A 382 7.59 40.01 -8.22
CA LYS A 382 8.75 39.90 -7.33
C LYS A 382 9.68 38.81 -7.86
N LEU A 383 10.98 38.99 -7.75
CA LEU A 383 11.97 37.95 -8.12
C LEU A 383 11.98 36.84 -7.05
N SER A 384 10.93 36.02 -7.04
CA SER A 384 10.74 34.89 -6.14
C SER A 384 10.43 33.64 -6.97
N SER A 385 10.83 32.46 -6.48
CA SER A 385 10.47 31.18 -7.11
C SER A 385 8.96 31.03 -7.24
N TYR A 386 8.20 31.50 -6.25
CA TYR A 386 6.74 31.56 -6.30
C TYR A 386 6.24 32.33 -7.52
N TRP A 387 6.66 33.59 -7.69
CA TRP A 387 6.20 34.42 -8.81
C TRP A 387 6.60 33.85 -10.16
N ILE A 388 7.85 33.39 -10.31
CA ILE A 388 8.34 32.80 -11.57
C ILE A 388 7.54 31.54 -11.92
N GLY A 389 7.42 30.61 -10.96
CA GLY A 389 6.73 29.35 -11.16
C GLY A 389 5.23 29.51 -11.37
N GLN A 390 4.59 30.43 -10.65
CA GLN A 390 3.17 30.73 -10.83
C GLN A 390 2.92 31.44 -12.16
N SER A 391 3.77 32.38 -12.57
CA SER A 391 3.69 33.02 -13.89
C SER A 391 3.82 32.00 -15.02
N LEU A 392 4.76 31.05 -14.88
CA LEU A 392 4.94 29.97 -15.84
C LEU A 392 3.72 29.04 -15.88
N LEU A 393 3.15 28.68 -14.73
CA LEU A 393 1.93 27.89 -14.65
C LEU A 393 0.75 28.60 -15.32
N LEU A 394 0.53 29.88 -15.00
CA LEU A 394 -0.53 30.68 -15.60
C LEU A 394 -0.38 30.78 -17.12
N THR A 395 0.86 30.95 -17.60
CA THR A 395 1.17 30.96 -19.04
C THR A 395 0.83 29.62 -19.70
N ARG A 396 1.15 28.49 -19.07
CA ARG A 396 0.79 27.16 -19.58
C ARG A 396 -0.72 26.95 -19.59
N ILE A 397 -1.40 27.42 -18.55
CA ILE A 397 -2.86 27.36 -18.43
C ILE A 397 -3.54 28.15 -19.55
N THR A 398 -3.10 29.38 -19.84
CA THR A 398 -3.70 30.20 -20.88
C THR A 398 -3.45 29.66 -22.29
N GLN A 399 -2.42 28.84 -22.45
CA GLN A 399 -2.10 28.14 -23.70
C GLN A 399 -2.84 26.79 -23.85
N LEU A 400 -3.62 26.36 -22.85
CA LEU A 400 -4.39 25.12 -22.97
C LEU A 400 -5.46 25.24 -24.06
N PRO A 401 -5.71 24.16 -24.83
CA PRO A 401 -6.79 24.16 -25.80
C PRO A 401 -8.14 24.28 -25.09
N ILE A 402 -9.08 24.96 -25.75
CA ILE A 402 -10.47 25.01 -25.29
C ILE A 402 -11.03 23.58 -25.33
N PRO A 403 -11.63 23.06 -24.25
CA PRO A 403 -12.18 21.71 -24.22
C PRO A 403 -13.22 21.49 -25.34
N GLU A 404 -13.13 20.36 -26.05
CA GLU A 404 -14.05 20.05 -27.15
C GLU A 404 -15.53 20.10 -26.73
N THR A 405 -15.83 19.67 -25.51
CA THR A 405 -17.18 19.71 -24.94
C THR A 405 -17.77 21.11 -24.97
N PHE A 406 -16.96 22.15 -24.73
CA PHE A 406 -17.38 23.54 -24.83
C PHE A 406 -17.68 23.92 -26.29
N THR A 407 -16.84 23.51 -27.23
CA THR A 407 -17.03 23.81 -28.66
C THR A 407 -18.27 23.12 -29.25
N ARG A 408 -18.55 21.88 -28.87
CA ARG A 408 -19.76 21.15 -29.34
C ARG A 408 -21.04 21.87 -28.93
N LEU A 409 -21.07 22.48 -27.74
CA LEU A 409 -22.20 23.25 -27.25
C LEU A 409 -22.42 24.57 -28.00
N SER A 410 -21.34 25.28 -28.34
CA SER A 410 -21.44 26.53 -29.11
C SER A 410 -21.94 26.30 -30.54
N PHE A 411 -21.68 25.13 -31.14
CA PHE A 411 -22.15 24.80 -32.49
C PHE A 411 -23.51 24.11 -32.53
N SER A 412 -23.95 23.45 -31.45
CA SER A 412 -25.32 22.90 -31.37
C SER A 412 -26.38 23.95 -31.01
N SER A 413 -25.97 25.18 -30.73
CA SER A 413 -26.86 26.29 -30.41
C SER A 413 -26.75 27.40 -31.47
N GLU A 414 -27.48 27.25 -32.58
CA GLU A 414 -27.80 28.34 -33.53
C GLU A 414 -28.61 29.51 -32.90
N LYS A 415 -28.55 29.70 -31.57
CA LYS A 415 -29.21 30.77 -30.82
C LYS A 415 -28.29 31.52 -29.85
N PHE A 416 -26.97 31.41 -29.96
CA PHE A 416 -26.06 32.34 -29.27
C PHE A 416 -25.66 33.49 -30.18
N ASN A 417 -26.55 34.48 -30.32
CA ASN A 417 -26.20 35.79 -30.83
C ASN A 417 -25.33 36.50 -29.77
N PHE A 418 -24.01 36.43 -29.92
CA PHE A 418 -23.11 37.38 -29.27
C PHE A 418 -23.34 38.76 -29.90
N ARG A 419 -24.27 39.55 -29.33
CA ARG A 419 -24.26 41.01 -29.52
C ARG A 419 -23.16 41.56 -28.61
N PHE A 420 -22.00 41.83 -29.20
CA PHE A 420 -21.14 42.89 -28.67
C PHE A 420 -21.84 44.21 -28.99
N SER A 421 -22.57 44.77 -28.02
CA SER A 421 -22.87 46.20 -28.02
C SER A 421 -21.62 46.90 -27.50
N ILE A 422 -20.92 47.58 -28.41
CA ILE A 422 -20.03 48.68 -28.08
C ILE A 422 -20.93 49.91 -28.09
N ASP A 423 -21.16 50.49 -26.92
CA ASP A 423 -21.51 51.91 -26.76
C ASP A 423 -20.34 52.60 -26.05
#